data_AF-A0A2U3NT50-F1
#
_entry.id   AF-A0A2U3NT50-F1
#
_cell.length_a   1.000
_cell.length_b   1.000
_cell.length_c   1.000
_cell.angle_alpha   90.00
_cell.angle_beta   90.00
_cell.angle_gamma   90.00
#
_symmetry.space_group_name_H-M   'P 1'
#
loop_
_entity.id
_entity.type
_entity.pdbx_description
1 polymer ?
#
loop_
_entity_poly.entity_id
_entity_poly.type
_entity_poly.pdbx_seq_one_letter_code
_entity_poly.pdbx_strand_id
1 'polypeptide(L)' 'MEGVADSNEGKTRYVDNGWPATDPDDHAVSELVSDRTGALSPFGDLAFPLPTDDLPYLHPVTVVNR' A
#
# COMPACT_ATOMS: atom_id res chain seq x y z
N MET A 1 -20.11 52.66 6.00
CA MET A 1 -20.25 51.65 4.94
C MET A 1 -18.82 51.33 4.49
N GLU A 2 -18.06 50.70 5.36
CA GLU A 2 -17.92 49.25 5.57
C GLU A 2 -16.74 48.73 4.73
N GLY A 3 -15.72 48.23 5.44
CA GLY A 3 -14.40 47.96 4.89
C GLY A 3 -14.37 46.72 4.02
N VAL A 4 -13.72 46.84 2.86
CA VAL A 4 -13.29 45.68 2.08
C VAL A 4 -11.90 45.30 2.59
N ALA A 5 -11.86 44.23 3.37
CA ALA A 5 -10.61 43.59 3.76
C ALA A 5 -10.01 42.89 2.53
N ASP A 6 -8.84 43.37 2.10
CA ASP A 6 -7.84 42.50 1.47
C ASP A 6 -7.46 41.42 2.49
N SER A 7 -7.58 40.15 2.09
CA SER A 7 -6.83 38.99 2.60
C SER A 7 -7.52 37.71 2.16
N ASN A 8 -7.14 37.21 0.98
CA ASN A 8 -7.42 35.83 0.56
C ASN A 8 -6.31 34.90 1.07
N GLU A 9 -5.84 35.11 2.31
CA GLU A 9 -4.94 34.20 3.03
C GLU A 9 -5.73 32.96 3.44
N GLY A 10 -5.83 32.00 2.52
CA GLY A 10 -6.43 30.71 2.84
C GLY A 10 -6.84 29.85 1.66
N LYS A 11 -6.72 30.30 0.41
CA LYS A 11 -6.80 29.38 -0.72
C LYS A 11 -5.47 28.66 -0.80
N THR A 12 -5.40 27.47 -0.21
CA THR A 12 -4.39 26.46 -0.51
C THR A 12 -4.28 26.39 -2.02
N ARG A 13 -3.22 27.00 -2.56
CA ARG A 13 -2.93 27.00 -3.99
C ARG A 13 -2.95 25.53 -4.41
N TYR A 14 -3.69 25.19 -5.48
CA TYR A 14 -3.71 23.84 -6.02
C TYR A 14 -2.25 23.39 -6.18
N VAL A 15 -1.86 22.40 -5.38
CA VAL A 15 -0.56 21.77 -5.49
C VAL A 15 -0.77 20.66 -6.49
N ASP A 16 -0.26 20.86 -7.69
CA ASP A 16 -0.11 19.75 -8.62
C ASP A 16 0.74 18.68 -7.93
N ASN A 17 0.17 17.49 -7.77
CA ASN A 17 0.84 16.36 -7.14
C ASN A 17 2.07 15.88 -7.94
N GLY A 18 2.35 16.48 -9.10
CA GLY A 18 3.50 16.15 -9.93
C GLY A 18 3.39 14.75 -10.50
N TRP A 19 2.16 14.28 -10.75
CA TRP A 19 1.95 13.03 -11.44
C TRP A 19 2.68 13.06 -12.78
N PRO A 20 3.30 11.96 -13.22
CA PRO A 20 3.96 11.91 -14.51
C PRO A 20 2.97 12.32 -15.60
N ALA A 21 3.35 13.25 -16.46
CA ALA A 21 2.56 13.55 -17.65
C ALA A 21 2.64 12.32 -18.56
N THR A 22 1.53 11.63 -18.74
CA THR A 22 1.37 10.54 -19.70
C THR A 22 0.99 11.14 -21.06
N ASP A 23 1.34 10.46 -22.16
CA ASP A 23 0.88 10.84 -23.49
C ASP A 23 -0.67 10.87 -23.55
N PRO A 24 -1.29 11.60 -24.51
CA PRO A 24 -2.75 11.72 -24.58
C PRO A 24 -3.51 10.39 -24.68
N ASP A 25 -2.84 9.36 -25.22
CA ASP A 25 -3.36 8.00 -25.36
C ASP A 25 -2.91 7.06 -24.23
N ASP A 26 -2.17 7.56 -23.25
CA ASP A 26 -1.61 6.79 -22.14
C ASP A 26 -2.45 6.99 -20.86
N HIS A 27 -2.62 5.90 -20.12
CA HIS A 27 -3.56 5.82 -19.02
C HIS A 27 -2.81 5.77 -17.68
N ALA A 28 -3.31 6.51 -16.70
CA ALA A 28 -2.79 6.43 -15.34
C ALA A 28 -2.87 4.99 -14.82
N VAL A 29 -1.72 4.41 -14.48
CA VAL A 29 -1.64 3.08 -13.91
C VAL A 29 -2.23 3.12 -12.50
N SER A 30 -3.34 2.41 -12.32
CA SER A 30 -3.97 2.17 -11.02
C SER A 30 -3.94 0.67 -10.71
N GLU A 31 -4.20 0.28 -9.47
CA GLU A 31 -4.31 -1.15 -9.12
C GLU A 31 -5.29 -1.92 -10.02
N LEU A 32 -6.34 -1.26 -10.55
CA LEU A 32 -7.32 -1.85 -11.45
C LEU A 32 -6.75 -2.18 -12.84
N VAL A 33 -5.73 -1.43 -13.28
CA VAL A 33 -5.13 -1.51 -14.62
C VAL A 33 -3.76 -2.21 -14.57
N SER A 34 -3.26 -2.51 -13.38
CA SER A 34 -2.01 -3.24 -13.14
C SER A 34 -2.13 -4.72 -13.55
N ASP A 35 -1.07 -5.29 -14.13
CA ASP A 35 -0.96 -6.72 -14.45
C ASP A 35 -0.98 -7.60 -13.20
N ARG A 36 -0.65 -7.02 -12.05
CA ARG A 36 -0.70 -7.64 -10.73
C ARG A 36 -1.53 -6.78 -9.78
N THR A 37 -2.60 -7.35 -9.25
CA THR A 37 -3.48 -6.71 -8.27
C THR A 37 -3.03 -7.03 -6.85
N GLY A 38 -2.96 -6.03 -5.98
CA GLY A 38 -2.64 -6.20 -4.55
C GLY A 38 -1.14 -6.29 -4.23
N ALA A 39 -0.83 -6.32 -2.94
CA ALA A 39 0.55 -6.48 -2.49
C ALA A 39 1.05 -7.89 -2.83
N LEU A 40 2.20 -7.97 -3.51
CA LEU A 40 2.93 -9.22 -3.66
C LEU A 40 3.13 -9.85 -2.27
N SER A 41 3.06 -11.18 -2.20
CA SER A 41 3.33 -11.91 -0.97
C SER A 41 4.62 -11.37 -0.33
N PRO A 42 4.64 -11.09 0.99
CA PRO A 42 5.87 -10.64 1.67
C PRO A 42 6.95 -11.74 1.63
N PHE A 43 6.57 -12.97 1.29
CA PHE A 43 7.47 -14.11 1.14
C PHE A 43 7.90 -14.35 -0.32
N GLY A 44 7.59 -13.41 -1.23
CA GLY A 44 7.93 -13.52 -2.66
C GLY A 44 7.24 -14.72 -3.30
N ASP A 45 8.05 -15.61 -3.88
CA ASP A 45 7.58 -16.79 -4.63
C ASP A 45 7.20 -17.98 -3.73
N LEU A 46 7.25 -17.83 -2.41
CA LEU A 46 6.90 -18.90 -1.47
C LEU A 46 5.39 -19.19 -1.50
N ALA A 47 5.05 -20.41 -1.90
CA ALA A 47 3.68 -20.90 -1.89
C ALA A 47 3.31 -21.51 -0.53
N PHE A 48 2.11 -21.19 -0.03
CA PHE A 48 1.54 -21.75 1.18
C PHE A 48 0.37 -22.69 0.87
N PRO A 49 0.09 -23.70 1.72
CA PRO A 49 0.84 -24.05 2.93
C PRO A 49 2.18 -24.74 2.63
N LEU A 50 3.13 -24.63 3.56
CA LEU A 50 4.37 -25.40 3.49
C LEU A 50 4.11 -26.87 3.88
N PRO A 51 4.90 -27.82 3.34
CA PRO A 51 4.94 -29.20 3.86
C PRO A 51 5.20 -29.21 5.37
N THR A 52 4.57 -30.14 6.09
CA THR A 52 4.68 -30.21 7.55
C THR A 52 6.12 -30.35 8.04
N ASP A 53 6.96 -31.08 7.30
CA ASP A 53 8.36 -31.33 7.64
C ASP A 53 9.24 -30.06 7.51
N ASP A 54 8.77 -29.05 6.79
CA ASP A 54 9.48 -27.77 6.59
C ASP A 54 9.03 -26.70 7.61
N LEU A 55 8.01 -26.99 8.42
CA LEU A 55 7.54 -26.05 9.43
C LEU A 55 8.51 -25.99 10.62
N PRO A 56 8.99 -24.81 11.05
CA PRO A 56 9.80 -24.67 12.26
C PRO A 56 8.99 -24.82 13.55
N TYR A 57 7.76 -25.33 13.46
CA TYR A 57 6.85 -25.47 14.59
C TYR A 57 7.25 -26.67 15.45
N LEU A 58 7.50 -26.41 16.73
CA LEU A 58 7.69 -27.46 17.74
C LEU A 58 6.52 -27.40 18.72
N HIS A 59 5.79 -28.52 18.84
CA HIS A 59 4.70 -28.61 19.79
C HIS A 59 5.25 -28.61 21.22
N PRO A 60 4.83 -27.68 22.10
CA PRO A 60 5.34 -27.64 23.47
C PRO A 60 4.90 -28.90 24.23
N VAL A 61 5.85 -29.52 24.92
CA VAL A 61 5.60 -30.68 25.79
C VAL A 61 5.95 -30.31 27.22
N THR A 62 4.97 -30.39 28.12
CA THR A 62 5.18 -30.21 29.56
C THR A 62 5.48 -31.55 30.20
N VAL A 63 6.66 -31.70 30.81
CA VAL A 63 6.99 -32.85 31.65
C VAL A 63 6.63 -32.51 33.10
N VAL A 64 5.61 -33.18 33.64
CA VAL A 64 5.23 -33.06 35.05
C VAL A 64 6.23 -33.79 35.95
N ASN A 65 6.62 -33.17 37.07
CA ASN A 65 7.50 -33.79 38.06
C ASN A 65 6.73 -34.94 38.75
N ARG A 66 7.36 -36.11 38.88
CA ARG A 66 6.75 -37.31 39.48
C ARG A 66 7.18 -37.47 40.94
#